data_AF-A0A561SIP0-F1
#
_entry.id   AF-A0A561SIP0-F1
#
_cell.length_a   1.000
_cell.length_b   1.000
_cell.length_c   1.000
_cell.angle_alpha   90.00
_cell.angle_beta   90.00
_cell.angle_gamma   90.00
#
_symmetry.space_group_name_H-M   'P 1'
#
loop_
_entity.id
_entity.type
_entity.pdbx_description
1 polymer ?
#
loop_
_entity_poly.entity_id
_entity_poly.type
_entity_poly.pdbx_seq_one_letter_code
_entity_poly.pdbx_strand_id
1 'polypeptide(L)'
;MANDFPRVLLDLRHGEHVVTDELAQAQLHAAVPAPTSISAAIRQVDAPGPIQEISTPFGYLFPQLADDFPAAHLDADPAEQTVRALKALGAAMIEQQASDAGGDSTLPPILTYWGQFVDHDLTANTDRDDDLSITVDDLRPLRPQQVVEQLVNLREPRLNLDSVYGNGPKASGQPGQVPYDGNKFVIGEPTPAPIPTPVAGSDLPRVDRVAQIGDGRNDENLIVAQLHLAFLKFHNNVVDWLAGRGVDDFERARELTTWHYQLATVEDFLEQIADPGVVDGLLDGTIPPAFQPDEQNPFMPLEFSVAAYRFGHSMVRGAYDWNQNFGAPVDGGSNTIDDAPFDLLFRFTGRGGLSPRPDQPNPTLPDNWPAQFERLTGAEPKPADPDNRFQNRVARKIDTHLAPPLGDLLNEGTDPTTAPERIRRLLKRLAVRNLLRGYRLAIPTGQAVAAELGLVPLTSTQLTRDGGPVADTLLDNPELLRGTPLWFYVLKEAELGGGNRLGPVGSRIVAETLIGQLKADPASYLRTNFQLSDGVTKPDGSEVRTIIDFLQFAGMHP
;
A
#
# COMPACT_ATOMS: atom_id res chain seq x y z
N MET A 1 3.59 26.24 -19.33
CA MET A 1 3.69 24.85 -19.79
C MET A 1 2.30 24.24 -19.67
N ALA A 2 1.88 23.41 -20.62
CA ALA A 2 0.52 22.89 -20.67
C ALA A 2 0.25 21.99 -19.45
N ASN A 3 -0.98 22.06 -18.92
CA ASN A 3 -1.47 21.18 -17.87
C ASN A 3 -1.64 19.78 -18.47
N ASP A 4 -0.60 18.95 -18.43
CA ASP A 4 -0.77 17.52 -18.60
C ASP A 4 -0.92 16.93 -17.20
N PHE A 5 -2.17 16.79 -16.76
CA PHE A 5 -2.54 15.88 -15.68
C PHE A 5 -2.89 14.55 -16.36
N PRO A 6 -1.96 13.60 -16.45
CA PRO A 6 -2.32 12.26 -16.86
C PRO A 6 -3.22 11.68 -15.73
N ARG A 7 -4.31 10.99 -16.08
CA ARG A 7 -5.41 10.59 -15.16
C ARG A 7 -5.02 9.62 -14.07
N VAL A 8 -5.71 9.79 -12.96
CA VAL A 8 -5.90 8.80 -11.91
C VAL A 8 -7.29 8.18 -12.03
N LEU A 9 -7.39 6.85 -11.95
CA LEU A 9 -8.68 6.19 -11.82
C LEU A 9 -9.24 6.46 -10.41
N LEU A 10 -10.19 7.39 -10.33
CA LEU A 10 -10.78 7.88 -9.08
C LEU A 10 -11.76 6.87 -8.45
N ASP A 11 -12.11 5.80 -9.17
CA ASP A 11 -13.02 4.72 -8.73
C ASP A 11 -12.29 3.36 -8.62
N LEU A 12 -10.99 3.37 -8.32
CA LEU A 12 -10.29 2.15 -7.91
C LEU A 12 -10.83 1.72 -6.54
N ARG A 13 -11.58 0.62 -6.53
CA ARG A 13 -12.15 0.02 -5.33
C ARG A 13 -11.59 -1.38 -5.14
N HIS A 14 -11.16 -1.71 -3.92
CA HIS A 14 -10.77 -3.08 -3.55
C HIS A 14 -12.00 -4.00 -3.72
N GLY A 15 -11.84 -5.12 -4.44
CA GLY A 15 -12.87 -6.17 -4.55
C GLY A 15 -14.16 -5.85 -5.33
N GLU A 16 -14.27 -4.75 -6.09
CA GLU A 16 -15.40 -4.54 -7.00
C GLU A 16 -15.11 -5.16 -8.38
N HIS A 17 -15.97 -6.10 -8.78
CA HIS A 17 -16.02 -6.65 -10.14
C HIS A 17 -16.66 -5.62 -11.05
N VAL A 18 -15.94 -5.10 -12.05
CA VAL A 18 -16.56 -4.26 -13.08
C VAL A 18 -17.46 -5.18 -13.90
N VAL A 19 -18.76 -4.94 -13.86
CA VAL A 19 -19.73 -5.61 -14.74
C VAL A 19 -19.25 -5.42 -16.18
N THR A 20 -19.22 -6.53 -16.92
CA THR A 20 -18.55 -6.77 -18.21
C THR A 20 -18.92 -5.85 -19.39
N ASP A 21 -19.62 -4.75 -19.17
CA ASP A 21 -20.06 -3.83 -20.24
C ASP A 21 -19.13 -2.61 -20.45
N GLU A 22 -18.14 -2.35 -19.59
CA GLU A 22 -17.18 -1.24 -19.80
C GLU A 22 -15.90 -1.64 -20.56
N LEU A 23 -15.58 -2.93 -20.65
CA LEU A 23 -14.43 -3.44 -21.43
C LEU A 23 -14.66 -3.39 -22.95
N ALA A 24 -15.90 -3.27 -23.41
CA ALA A 24 -16.22 -3.26 -24.84
C ALA A 24 -15.87 -1.94 -25.56
N GLN A 25 -15.60 -0.85 -24.83
CA GLN A 25 -15.20 0.43 -25.43
C GLN A 25 -13.68 0.66 -25.46
N ALA A 26 -12.90 -0.07 -24.65
CA ALA A 26 -11.44 0.04 -24.63
C ALA A 26 -10.74 -0.63 -25.84
N GLN A 27 -11.41 -1.55 -26.54
CA GLN A 27 -10.81 -2.32 -27.64
C GLN A 27 -10.93 -1.69 -29.05
N LEU A 28 -11.47 -0.47 -29.19
CA LEU A 28 -11.78 0.10 -30.52
C LEU A 28 -10.91 1.28 -30.98
N HIS A 29 -9.85 1.65 -30.25
CA HIS A 29 -8.96 2.76 -30.65
C HIS A 29 -7.47 2.41 -30.75
N ALA A 30 -7.13 1.23 -31.25
CA ALA A 30 -5.77 0.88 -31.66
C ALA A 30 -5.66 0.59 -33.16
N ALA A 31 -5.99 1.57 -34.02
CA ALA A 31 -5.55 1.57 -35.42
C ALA A 31 -5.81 2.91 -36.11
N VAL A 32 -4.87 3.87 -36.03
CA VAL A 32 -4.74 4.92 -37.07
C VAL A 32 -3.25 5.25 -37.28
N PRO A 33 -2.73 5.19 -38.52
CA PRO A 33 -1.35 5.54 -38.82
C PRO A 33 -1.16 7.07 -38.89
N ALA A 34 0.05 7.52 -38.55
CA ALA A 34 0.46 8.93 -38.52
C ALA A 34 0.34 9.64 -39.89
N PRO A 35 -0.13 10.91 -39.92
CA PRO A 35 0.11 11.79 -41.05
C PRO A 35 1.15 12.87 -40.71
N THR A 36 1.95 13.14 -41.73
CA THR A 36 3.02 14.13 -41.85
C THR A 36 2.49 15.54 -42.12
N SER A 37 3.36 16.52 -41.81
CA SER A 37 3.42 17.92 -42.29
C SER A 37 2.91 19.04 -41.39
N ILE A 38 3.68 20.13 -41.46
CA ILE A 38 3.67 21.35 -40.66
C ILE A 38 2.80 22.42 -41.36
N SER A 39 1.85 23.05 -40.65
CA SER A 39 1.61 24.52 -40.73
C SER A 39 0.44 25.03 -39.87
N ALA A 40 0.74 26.10 -39.12
CA ALA A 40 -0.06 27.29 -38.82
C ALA A 40 -1.22 27.25 -37.79
N ALA A 41 -0.99 28.10 -36.77
CA ALA A 41 -1.86 28.62 -35.72
C ALA A 41 -3.34 28.91 -36.07
N ILE A 42 -4.24 28.68 -35.10
CA ILE A 42 -5.08 29.69 -34.41
C ILE A 42 -5.80 29.00 -33.22
N ARG A 43 -5.88 29.73 -32.10
CA ARG A 43 -6.56 29.35 -30.85
C ARG A 43 -8.05 29.08 -31.04
N GLN A 44 -8.53 27.97 -30.48
CA GLN A 44 -9.83 27.87 -29.83
C GLN A 44 -9.62 27.21 -28.46
N VAL A 45 -9.94 27.97 -27.42
CA VAL A 45 -9.99 27.51 -26.04
C VAL A 45 -11.44 27.10 -25.82
N ASP A 46 -11.74 25.82 -25.64
CA ASP A 46 -13.04 25.33 -25.17
C ASP A 46 -12.93 23.90 -24.60
N ALA A 47 -13.52 23.73 -23.40
CA ALA A 47 -13.76 22.51 -22.60
C ALA A 47 -12.53 21.69 -22.09
N PRO A 48 -12.54 21.21 -20.82
CA PRO A 48 -11.57 20.20 -20.41
C PRO A 48 -11.78 18.96 -21.27
N GLY A 49 -10.71 18.48 -21.90
CA GLY A 49 -10.73 17.29 -22.74
C GLY A 49 -11.15 16.03 -21.98
N PRO A 50 -11.34 14.90 -22.68
CA PRO A 50 -11.65 13.62 -22.05
C PRO A 50 -10.57 13.26 -21.01
N ILE A 51 -11.01 12.76 -19.85
CA ILE A 51 -10.15 12.34 -18.74
C ILE A 51 -9.24 11.19 -19.22
N GLN A 52 -7.93 11.42 -19.29
CA GLN A 52 -6.96 10.55 -20.00
C GLN A 52 -6.48 9.34 -19.18
N GLU A 53 -7.12 8.17 -19.29
CA GLU A 53 -6.67 6.87 -18.73
C GLU A 53 -5.15 6.64 -18.82
N ILE A 54 -4.46 6.68 -17.67
CA ILE A 54 -3.09 6.18 -17.55
C ILE A 54 -3.18 4.70 -17.26
N SER A 55 -2.48 3.93 -18.08
CA SER A 55 -2.07 2.58 -17.74
C SER A 55 -0.59 2.45 -18.03
N THR A 56 0.16 1.85 -17.12
CA THR A 56 1.56 1.46 -17.33
C THR A 56 1.69 -0.07 -17.29
N PRO A 57 2.68 -0.67 -17.95
CA PRO A 57 2.87 -2.11 -17.89
C PRO A 57 3.23 -2.61 -16.47
N PHE A 58 2.81 -3.83 -16.15
CA PHE A 58 3.56 -4.65 -15.20
C PHE A 58 4.72 -5.35 -15.93
N GLY A 59 5.79 -5.66 -15.20
CA GLY A 59 6.93 -6.41 -15.71
C GLY A 59 7.60 -7.24 -14.62
N TYR A 60 8.57 -8.05 -15.01
CA TYR A 60 9.37 -8.83 -14.05
C TYR A 60 10.66 -8.08 -13.72
N LEU A 61 10.96 -7.96 -12.42
CA LEU A 61 12.19 -7.35 -11.92
C LEU A 61 13.42 -8.11 -12.42
N PHE A 62 13.29 -9.44 -12.51
CA PHE A 62 14.34 -10.35 -12.97
C PHE A 62 13.92 -11.02 -14.29
N PRO A 63 14.05 -10.33 -15.45
CA PRO A 63 13.60 -10.87 -16.73
C PRO A 63 14.29 -12.19 -17.10
N GLN A 64 15.52 -12.42 -16.63
CA GLN A 64 16.27 -13.66 -16.82
C GLN A 64 15.56 -14.85 -16.17
N LEU A 65 15.02 -14.66 -14.96
CA LEU A 65 14.26 -15.69 -14.27
C LEU A 65 12.91 -15.93 -14.94
N ALA A 66 12.28 -14.88 -15.49
CA ALA A 66 11.07 -15.02 -16.29
C ALA A 66 11.32 -15.80 -17.61
N ASP A 67 12.44 -15.55 -18.28
CA ASP A 67 12.85 -16.28 -19.49
C ASP A 67 13.18 -17.75 -19.20
N ASP A 68 13.68 -18.06 -18.01
CA ASP A 68 13.94 -19.42 -17.52
C ASP A 68 12.66 -20.17 -17.08
N PHE A 69 11.46 -19.68 -17.39
CA PHE A 69 10.21 -20.38 -17.10
C PHE A 69 10.15 -21.76 -17.80
N PRO A 70 9.82 -22.86 -17.09
CA PRO A 70 9.35 -22.92 -15.69
C PRO A 70 10.43 -23.22 -14.63
N ALA A 71 11.71 -23.33 -14.98
CA ALA A 71 12.76 -23.82 -14.09
C ALA A 71 13.00 -22.95 -12.84
N ALA A 72 12.84 -21.63 -12.95
CA ALA A 72 12.96 -20.70 -11.82
C ALA A 72 11.67 -20.59 -10.96
N HIS A 73 10.60 -21.29 -11.32
CA HIS A 73 9.25 -21.12 -10.78
C HIS A 73 8.76 -22.35 -10.02
N LEU A 74 7.62 -22.23 -9.34
CA LEU A 74 6.98 -23.37 -8.66
C LEU A 74 6.58 -24.46 -9.67
N ASP A 75 6.80 -25.72 -9.29
CA ASP A 75 6.43 -26.88 -10.09
C ASP A 75 4.95 -26.80 -10.53
N ALA A 76 4.71 -27.01 -11.83
CA ALA A 76 3.38 -26.97 -12.43
C ALA A 76 2.80 -28.36 -12.73
N ASP A 77 3.52 -29.43 -12.39
CA ASP A 77 3.11 -30.80 -12.70
C ASP A 77 3.24 -31.73 -11.48
N PRO A 78 2.13 -32.23 -10.90
CA PRO A 78 0.74 -31.86 -11.22
C PRO A 78 0.34 -30.54 -10.54
N ALA A 79 -0.16 -29.55 -11.29
CA ALA A 79 -0.57 -28.24 -10.77
C ALA A 79 -1.56 -28.31 -9.60
N GLU A 80 -2.47 -29.31 -9.61
CA GLU A 80 -3.41 -29.54 -8.50
C GLU A 80 -2.69 -29.78 -7.17
N GLN A 81 -1.56 -30.48 -7.17
CA GLN A 81 -0.76 -30.71 -5.97
C GLN A 81 -0.18 -29.38 -5.46
N THR A 82 0.45 -28.59 -6.33
CA THR A 82 1.00 -27.28 -5.96
C THR A 82 -0.08 -26.36 -5.41
N VAL A 83 -1.25 -26.30 -6.06
CA VAL A 83 -2.39 -25.50 -5.59
C VAL A 83 -2.91 -25.96 -4.22
N ARG A 84 -2.95 -27.27 -3.96
CA ARG A 84 -3.30 -27.81 -2.63
C ARG A 84 -2.27 -27.43 -1.58
N ALA A 85 -0.98 -27.57 -1.90
CA ALA A 85 0.13 -27.22 -1.02
C ALA A 85 0.10 -25.73 -0.66
N LEU A 86 -0.12 -24.84 -1.62
CA LEU A 86 -0.23 -23.39 -1.41
C LEU A 86 -1.45 -23.02 -0.54
N LYS A 87 -2.60 -23.70 -0.74
CA LYS A 87 -3.79 -23.50 0.11
C LYS A 87 -3.55 -23.95 1.54
N ALA A 88 -2.86 -25.09 1.74
CA ALA A 88 -2.47 -25.57 3.05
C ALA A 88 -1.50 -24.59 3.73
N LEU A 89 -0.47 -24.14 3.01
CA LEU A 89 0.50 -23.17 3.52
C LEU A 89 -0.18 -21.86 3.94
N GLY A 90 -1.01 -21.29 3.07
CA GLY A 90 -1.73 -20.04 3.38
C GLY A 90 -2.70 -20.18 4.56
N ALA A 91 -3.28 -21.36 4.79
CA ALA A 91 -4.09 -21.62 5.97
C ALA A 91 -3.24 -21.76 7.25
N ALA A 92 -2.05 -22.40 7.14
CA ALA A 92 -1.12 -22.58 8.25
C ALA A 92 -0.45 -21.27 8.71
N MET A 93 -0.35 -20.28 7.82
CA MET A 93 0.18 -18.94 8.14
C MET A 93 -0.76 -18.12 9.04
N ILE A 94 -2.05 -18.48 9.19
CA ILE A 94 -2.95 -17.79 10.11
C ILE A 94 -2.80 -18.39 11.50
N GLU A 95 -2.54 -17.55 12.49
CA GLU A 95 -2.40 -17.98 13.87
C GLU A 95 -3.68 -18.62 14.41
N GLN A 96 -3.53 -19.81 15.00
CA GLN A 96 -4.65 -20.56 15.58
C GLN A 96 -4.66 -20.49 17.10
N GLN A 97 -3.50 -20.38 17.72
CA GLN A 97 -3.32 -20.35 19.18
C GLN A 97 -2.37 -19.22 19.59
N ALA A 98 -2.45 -18.79 20.85
CA ALA A 98 -1.57 -17.74 21.37
C ALA A 98 -0.08 -18.13 21.35
N SER A 99 0.25 -19.42 21.38
CA SER A 99 1.62 -19.94 21.21
C SER A 99 2.17 -19.74 19.81
N ASP A 100 1.29 -19.52 18.83
CA ASP A 100 1.65 -19.37 17.41
C ASP A 100 1.94 -17.90 17.06
N ALA A 101 1.83 -16.99 18.04
CA ALA A 101 1.93 -15.56 17.80
C ALA A 101 3.34 -15.17 17.33
N GLY A 102 3.44 -14.54 16.15
CA GLY A 102 4.66 -13.90 15.61
C GLY A 102 5.32 -12.85 16.54
N GLY A 103 4.63 -12.51 17.63
CA GLY A 103 5.14 -11.60 18.65
C GLY A 103 5.20 -10.15 18.17
N ASP A 104 5.75 -9.32 19.05
CA ASP A 104 5.89 -7.88 18.84
C ASP A 104 7.23 -7.57 18.16
N SER A 105 7.18 -6.62 17.22
CA SER A 105 8.40 -6.04 16.62
C SER A 105 8.93 -4.88 17.46
N THR A 106 10.01 -4.25 17.01
CA THR A 106 10.49 -2.95 17.49
C THR A 106 9.96 -1.78 16.66
N LEU A 107 9.18 -2.05 15.62
CA LEU A 107 8.73 -1.05 14.65
C LEU A 107 7.40 -0.44 15.09
N PRO A 108 7.18 0.88 14.89
CA PRO A 108 5.90 1.50 15.20
C PRO A 108 4.81 1.11 14.16
N PRO A 109 3.54 0.96 14.55
CA PRO A 109 2.42 0.61 13.67
C PRO A 109 2.28 1.49 12.44
N ILE A 110 2.66 2.77 12.53
CA ILE A 110 2.53 3.72 11.43
C ILE A 110 3.26 3.27 10.16
N LEU A 111 4.36 2.52 10.28
CA LEU A 111 5.10 2.03 9.11
C LEU A 111 4.27 1.06 8.26
N THR A 112 3.43 0.23 8.88
CA THR A 112 2.52 -0.66 8.14
C THR A 112 1.63 0.12 7.18
N TYR A 113 1.09 1.23 7.67
CA TYR A 113 0.09 2.02 6.94
C TYR A 113 0.70 3.08 6.03
N TRP A 114 1.91 3.57 6.35
CA TRP A 114 2.72 4.33 5.40
C TRP A 114 3.08 3.48 4.19
N GLY A 115 3.51 2.22 4.41
CA GLY A 115 3.77 1.27 3.34
C GLY A 115 2.52 0.98 2.51
N GLN A 116 1.35 0.82 3.14
CA GLN A 116 0.09 0.67 2.41
C GLN A 116 -0.24 1.90 1.54
N PHE A 117 -0.05 3.11 2.06
CA PHE A 117 -0.25 4.33 1.28
C PHE A 117 0.72 4.42 0.08
N VAL A 118 2.00 4.05 0.29
CA VAL A 118 3.00 3.98 -0.79
C VAL A 118 2.60 2.96 -1.88
N ASP A 119 2.04 1.80 -1.50
CA ASP A 119 1.51 0.84 -2.46
C ASP A 119 0.38 1.45 -3.30
N HIS A 120 -0.53 2.19 -2.67
CA HIS A 120 -1.65 2.83 -3.37
C HIS A 120 -1.22 3.93 -4.34
N ASP A 121 -0.10 4.62 -4.06
CA ASP A 121 0.47 5.63 -4.96
C ASP A 121 1.16 4.98 -6.18
N LEU A 122 1.87 3.86 -5.98
CA LEU A 122 2.64 3.22 -7.04
C LEU A 122 1.85 2.24 -7.91
N THR A 123 0.94 1.49 -7.29
CA THR A 123 0.35 0.31 -7.91
C THR A 123 -1.17 0.33 -7.82
N ALA A 124 -1.80 -0.19 -8.87
CA ALA A 124 -3.20 -0.51 -8.91
C ALA A 124 -3.40 -1.78 -9.73
N ASN A 125 -4.53 -2.46 -9.54
CA ASN A 125 -4.97 -3.59 -10.38
C ASN A 125 -4.23 -4.93 -10.16
N THR A 126 -3.36 -5.04 -9.15
CA THR A 126 -2.58 -6.27 -8.87
C THR A 126 -3.39 -7.36 -8.15
N ASP A 127 -4.53 -6.99 -7.60
CA ASP A 127 -5.40 -7.74 -6.67
C ASP A 127 -6.78 -8.07 -7.27
N ARG A 128 -7.10 -7.55 -8.46
CA ARG A 128 -8.37 -7.82 -9.14
C ARG A 128 -8.44 -9.23 -9.73
N ASP A 129 -9.45 -9.99 -9.32
CA ASP A 129 -9.61 -11.37 -9.79
C ASP A 129 -10.19 -11.49 -11.21
N ASP A 130 -10.64 -10.39 -11.83
CA ASP A 130 -11.21 -10.42 -13.18
C ASP A 130 -10.16 -10.56 -14.30
N ASP A 131 -9.00 -9.90 -14.16
CA ASP A 131 -7.98 -9.87 -15.21
C ASP A 131 -7.24 -11.22 -15.32
N LEU A 132 -6.67 -11.68 -14.21
CA LEU A 132 -5.89 -12.92 -14.12
C LEU A 132 -6.42 -13.79 -12.97
N SER A 133 -7.64 -14.29 -13.18
CA SER A 133 -8.40 -15.04 -12.19
C SER A 133 -7.63 -16.19 -11.55
N ILE A 134 -7.68 -16.21 -10.21
CA ILE A 134 -7.20 -17.31 -9.35
C ILE A 134 -8.33 -18.28 -8.96
N THR A 135 -9.55 -18.03 -9.43
CA THR A 135 -10.77 -18.74 -9.03
C THR A 135 -11.18 -19.82 -10.01
N VAL A 136 -10.40 -20.01 -11.08
CA VAL A 136 -10.55 -21.07 -12.08
C VAL A 136 -10.31 -22.47 -11.49
N ASP A 137 -11.01 -23.49 -12.01
CA ASP A 137 -10.94 -24.85 -11.48
C ASP A 137 -9.58 -25.54 -11.73
N ASP A 138 -8.95 -25.33 -12.90
CA ASP A 138 -7.62 -25.82 -13.25
C ASP A 138 -6.61 -24.67 -13.21
N LEU A 139 -6.28 -24.21 -12.00
CA LEU A 139 -5.35 -23.10 -11.79
C LEU A 139 -3.92 -23.53 -12.10
N ARG A 140 -3.30 -22.88 -13.08
CA ARG A 140 -1.92 -23.09 -13.54
C ARG A 140 -1.17 -21.76 -13.63
N PRO A 141 0.16 -21.74 -13.54
CA PRO A 141 0.93 -20.54 -13.84
C PRO A 141 0.71 -20.15 -15.30
N LEU A 142 0.56 -18.86 -15.56
CA LEU A 142 0.63 -18.31 -16.90
C LEU A 142 2.09 -18.21 -17.34
N ARG A 143 2.34 -18.24 -18.65
CA ARG A 143 3.68 -17.88 -19.14
C ARG A 143 3.93 -16.40 -18.87
N PRO A 144 5.15 -16.00 -18.46
CA PRO A 144 5.48 -14.60 -18.17
C PRO A 144 5.06 -13.62 -19.28
N GLN A 145 5.23 -13.99 -20.55
CA GLN A 145 4.80 -13.15 -21.68
C GLN A 145 3.28 -12.91 -21.68
N GLN A 146 2.48 -13.92 -21.33
CA GLN A 146 1.02 -13.79 -21.24
C GLN A 146 0.61 -12.92 -20.05
N VAL A 147 1.38 -12.92 -18.96
CA VAL A 147 1.11 -12.08 -17.79
C VAL A 147 1.29 -10.61 -18.14
N VAL A 148 2.44 -10.23 -18.72
CA VAL A 148 2.73 -8.83 -19.07
C VAL A 148 1.85 -8.30 -20.21
N GLU A 149 1.33 -9.18 -21.07
CA GLU A 149 0.35 -8.81 -22.11
C GLU A 149 -1.05 -8.52 -21.56
N GLN A 150 -1.42 -9.12 -20.42
CA GLN A 150 -2.80 -9.11 -19.90
C GLN A 150 -2.97 -8.24 -18.67
N LEU A 151 -1.92 -8.05 -17.87
CA LEU A 151 -1.97 -7.26 -16.64
C LEU A 151 -1.33 -5.90 -16.84
N VAL A 152 -2.12 -4.85 -16.63
CA VAL A 152 -1.65 -3.46 -16.67
C VAL A 152 -1.82 -2.80 -15.31
N ASN A 153 -0.84 -1.98 -14.94
CA ASN A 153 -0.88 -1.11 -13.77
C ASN A 153 -1.73 0.10 -14.11
N LEU A 154 -2.74 0.36 -13.30
CA LEU A 154 -3.70 1.44 -13.49
C LEU A 154 -3.26 2.74 -12.80
N ARG A 155 -1.94 2.88 -12.61
CA ARG A 155 -1.23 3.99 -11.96
C ARG A 155 0.02 4.34 -12.76
N GLU A 156 0.53 5.55 -12.54
CA GLU A 156 1.94 5.80 -12.81
C GLU A 156 2.77 5.10 -11.73
N PRO A 157 3.84 4.38 -12.09
CA PRO A 157 4.70 3.73 -11.11
C PRO A 157 5.68 4.76 -10.53
N ARG A 158 5.15 5.87 -10.00
CA ARG A 158 5.90 7.01 -9.45
C ARG A 158 5.34 7.39 -8.09
N LEU A 159 6.21 7.88 -7.21
CA LEU A 159 5.84 8.44 -5.90
C LEU A 159 5.46 9.92 -6.05
N ASN A 160 4.42 10.22 -6.82
CA ASN A 160 4.07 11.57 -7.26
C ASN A 160 2.76 12.09 -6.66
N LEU A 161 2.17 11.35 -5.71
CA LEU A 161 0.93 11.69 -5.03
C LEU A 161 -0.25 11.89 -5.98
N ASP A 162 -0.25 11.25 -7.14
CA ASP A 162 -1.42 11.26 -8.03
C ASP A 162 -2.65 10.72 -7.28
N SER A 163 -2.45 9.77 -6.38
CA SER A 163 -3.47 9.21 -5.47
C SER A 163 -4.10 10.25 -4.53
N VAL A 164 -3.48 11.41 -4.34
CA VAL A 164 -3.98 12.54 -3.53
C VAL A 164 -4.50 13.67 -4.41
N TYR A 165 -3.70 14.09 -5.40
CA TYR A 165 -3.98 15.29 -6.19
C TYR A 165 -5.03 15.08 -7.29
N GLY A 166 -5.27 13.84 -7.71
CA GLY A 166 -6.17 13.56 -8.84
C GLY A 166 -5.85 14.44 -10.05
N ASN A 167 -6.88 15.09 -10.61
CA ASN A 167 -6.73 16.00 -11.76
C ASN A 167 -6.50 17.48 -11.37
N GLY A 168 -6.18 17.74 -10.10
CA GLY A 168 -5.85 19.06 -9.55
C GLY A 168 -7.03 20.06 -9.47
N PRO A 169 -6.76 21.30 -9.00
CA PRO A 169 -7.80 22.28 -8.66
C PRO A 169 -8.74 22.68 -9.81
N LYS A 170 -8.28 22.60 -11.07
CA LYS A 170 -9.10 22.96 -12.23
C LYS A 170 -10.24 21.98 -12.50
N ALA A 171 -10.13 20.75 -12.01
CA ALA A 171 -11.17 19.74 -12.09
C ALA A 171 -12.16 19.81 -10.91
N SER A 172 -11.85 20.59 -9.86
CA SER A 172 -12.67 20.74 -8.65
C SER A 172 -14.12 21.10 -8.98
N GLY A 173 -15.06 20.49 -8.27
CA GLY A 173 -16.50 20.69 -8.44
C GLY A 173 -17.15 19.85 -9.54
N GLN A 174 -16.38 19.11 -10.33
CA GLN A 174 -16.93 18.10 -11.24
C GLN A 174 -17.19 16.77 -10.50
N PRO A 175 -18.18 15.96 -10.94
CA PRO A 175 -18.46 14.66 -10.33
C PRO A 175 -17.23 13.75 -10.26
N GLY A 176 -17.01 13.16 -9.08
CA GLY A 176 -15.90 12.24 -8.82
C GLY A 176 -14.53 12.89 -8.73
N GLN A 177 -14.41 14.23 -8.78
CA GLN A 177 -13.13 14.93 -8.67
C GLN A 177 -12.83 15.37 -7.23
N VAL A 178 -11.54 15.43 -6.91
CA VAL A 178 -11.05 15.90 -5.61
C VAL A 178 -11.45 17.37 -5.41
N PRO A 179 -12.07 17.73 -4.26
CA PRO A 179 -12.53 19.08 -4.01
C PRO A 179 -11.39 19.99 -3.50
N TYR A 180 -11.31 21.17 -4.09
CA TYR A 180 -10.37 22.25 -3.75
C TYR A 180 -11.09 23.57 -3.48
N ASP A 181 -10.55 24.34 -2.53
CA ASP A 181 -10.83 25.77 -2.31
C ASP A 181 -9.57 26.59 -2.66
N GLY A 182 -9.57 27.17 -3.86
CA GLY A 182 -8.38 27.80 -4.44
C GLY A 182 -7.24 26.78 -4.62
N ASN A 183 -6.10 27.06 -3.99
CA ASN A 183 -4.92 26.19 -4.01
C ASN A 183 -4.93 25.13 -2.89
N LYS A 184 -5.95 25.10 -2.02
CA LYS A 184 -6.04 24.17 -0.90
C LYS A 184 -7.06 23.07 -1.15
N PHE A 185 -6.83 21.89 -0.60
CA PHE A 185 -7.84 20.84 -0.49
C PHE A 185 -8.95 21.23 0.47
N VAL A 186 -10.17 20.81 0.17
CA VAL A 186 -11.29 20.86 1.13
C VAL A 186 -11.10 19.77 2.18
N ILE A 187 -11.30 20.12 3.45
CA ILE A 187 -11.24 19.20 4.59
C ILE A 187 -12.67 18.92 5.08
N GLY A 188 -12.97 17.66 5.38
CA GLY A 188 -14.26 17.24 5.89
C GLY A 188 -14.38 17.44 7.40
N GLU A 189 -15.60 17.67 7.86
CA GLU A 189 -15.91 17.81 9.28
C GLU A 189 -16.53 16.52 9.84
N PRO A 190 -16.12 16.09 11.04
CA PRO A 190 -16.70 14.92 11.67
C PRO A 190 -18.13 15.21 12.14
N THR A 191 -18.94 14.17 12.30
CA THR A 191 -20.29 14.29 12.86
C THR A 191 -20.24 14.15 14.38
N PRO A 192 -21.08 14.88 15.14
CA PRO A 192 -21.13 14.71 16.59
C PRO A 192 -21.49 13.29 17.01
N ALA A 193 -20.64 12.67 17.83
CA ALA A 193 -20.94 11.41 18.49
C ALA A 193 -21.63 11.67 19.84
N PRO A 194 -22.66 10.88 20.22
CA PRO A 194 -23.36 11.09 21.49
C PRO A 194 -22.48 10.78 22.71
N ILE A 195 -21.56 9.83 22.58
CA ILE A 195 -20.55 9.37 23.54
C ILE A 195 -19.57 8.47 22.79
N PRO A 196 -18.31 8.33 23.23
CA PRO A 196 -17.55 9.09 24.24
C PRO A 196 -17.10 10.50 23.79
N THR A 197 -16.25 11.14 24.61
CA THR A 197 -15.69 12.50 24.45
C THR A 197 -15.15 12.77 23.04
N PRO A 198 -15.45 13.93 22.44
CA PRO A 198 -14.86 14.34 21.18
C PRO A 198 -13.32 14.39 21.25
N VAL A 199 -12.67 14.02 20.15
CA VAL A 199 -11.23 14.12 19.93
C VAL A 199 -11.02 15.17 18.86
N ALA A 200 -10.07 16.09 19.07
CA ALA A 200 -9.74 17.08 18.06
C ALA A 200 -9.29 16.37 16.78
N GLY A 201 -9.88 16.72 15.65
CA GLY A 201 -9.57 16.08 14.38
C GLY A 201 -10.56 16.45 13.29
N SER A 202 -10.38 15.83 12.12
CA SER A 202 -11.20 16.10 10.94
C SER A 202 -11.49 14.79 10.21
N ASP A 203 -12.36 14.83 9.21
CA ASP A 203 -12.62 13.71 8.30
C ASP A 203 -12.15 14.06 6.89
N LEU A 204 -12.15 13.06 6.01
CA LEU A 204 -12.09 13.28 4.57
C LEU A 204 -13.34 14.05 4.10
N PRO A 205 -13.24 14.84 3.02
CA PRO A 205 -14.42 15.44 2.41
C PRO A 205 -15.31 14.33 1.84
N ARG A 206 -16.58 14.27 2.27
CA ARG A 206 -17.50 13.18 1.89
C ARG A 206 -18.78 13.71 1.25
N VAL A 207 -19.28 12.98 0.25
CA VAL A 207 -20.62 13.12 -0.32
C VAL A 207 -21.31 11.77 -0.20
N ASP A 208 -22.47 11.73 0.47
CA ASP A 208 -23.21 10.48 0.74
C ASP A 208 -22.33 9.36 1.34
N ARG A 209 -21.39 9.75 2.24
CA ARG A 209 -20.36 8.93 2.91
C ARG A 209 -19.16 8.54 2.04
N VAL A 210 -19.22 8.75 0.74
CA VAL A 210 -18.13 8.46 -0.19
C VAL A 210 -17.06 9.55 -0.07
N ALA A 211 -15.84 9.16 0.30
CA ALA A 211 -14.69 10.06 0.32
C ALA A 211 -14.41 10.60 -1.09
N GLN A 212 -14.31 11.92 -1.21
CA GLN A 212 -13.99 12.63 -2.45
C GLN A 212 -12.47 12.81 -2.54
N ILE A 213 -11.75 11.73 -2.85
CA ILE A 213 -10.28 11.66 -2.82
C ILE A 213 -9.73 11.06 -4.12
N GLY A 214 -8.42 11.23 -4.37
CA GLY A 214 -7.78 10.79 -5.61
C GLY A 214 -7.72 9.28 -5.79
N ASP A 215 -7.61 8.50 -4.71
CA ASP A 215 -7.69 7.04 -4.73
C ASP A 215 -8.70 6.58 -3.67
N GLY A 216 -9.80 5.98 -4.11
CA GLY A 216 -10.83 5.43 -3.21
C GLY A 216 -10.32 4.35 -2.26
N ARG A 217 -9.24 3.64 -2.58
CA ARG A 217 -8.59 2.65 -1.68
C ARG A 217 -8.02 3.30 -0.42
N ASN A 218 -7.72 4.59 -0.46
CA ASN A 218 -7.28 5.30 0.72
C ASN A 218 -8.41 5.54 1.76
N ASP A 219 -9.67 5.18 1.47
CA ASP A 219 -10.78 5.08 2.43
C ASP A 219 -11.15 3.63 2.75
N GLU A 220 -10.23 2.67 2.60
CA GLU A 220 -10.51 1.24 2.86
C GLU A 220 -10.50 0.89 4.36
N ASN A 221 -9.57 1.48 5.11
CA ASN A 221 -9.52 1.41 6.56
C ASN A 221 -9.24 2.80 7.15
N LEU A 222 -9.72 3.03 8.38
CA LEU A 222 -9.66 4.35 9.02
C LEU A 222 -8.23 4.88 9.18
N ILE A 223 -7.23 4.01 9.36
CA ILE A 223 -5.85 4.45 9.55
C ILE A 223 -5.33 5.08 8.26
N VAL A 224 -5.51 4.43 7.12
CA VAL A 224 -5.14 4.99 5.81
C VAL A 224 -6.00 6.21 5.46
N ALA A 225 -7.28 6.22 5.80
CA ALA A 225 -8.15 7.38 5.58
C ALA A 225 -7.66 8.63 6.32
N GLN A 226 -7.27 8.48 7.59
CA GLN A 226 -6.71 9.56 8.39
C GLN A 226 -5.28 9.93 7.97
N LEU A 227 -4.50 8.97 7.42
CA LEU A 227 -3.20 9.26 6.83
C LEU A 227 -3.35 10.06 5.53
N HIS A 228 -4.32 9.72 4.67
CA HIS A 228 -4.65 10.49 3.48
C HIS A 228 -5.07 11.92 3.86
N LEU A 229 -5.89 12.09 4.90
CA LEU A 229 -6.21 13.40 5.45
C LEU A 229 -4.96 14.18 5.89
N ALA A 230 -3.94 13.50 6.43
CA ALA A 230 -2.66 14.14 6.77
C ALA A 230 -1.95 14.68 5.53
N PHE A 231 -1.98 14.00 4.38
CA PHE A 231 -1.45 14.55 3.12
C PHE A 231 -2.21 15.79 2.65
N LEU A 232 -3.56 15.79 2.74
CA LEU A 232 -4.37 16.97 2.41
C LEU A 232 -3.99 18.16 3.29
N LYS A 233 -3.90 17.94 4.60
CA LYS A 233 -3.53 18.98 5.57
C LYS A 233 -2.08 19.44 5.42
N PHE A 234 -1.15 18.52 5.15
CA PHE A 234 0.25 18.86 4.87
C PHE A 234 0.33 19.84 3.70
N HIS A 235 -0.30 19.51 2.56
CA HIS A 235 -0.33 20.39 1.40
C HIS A 235 -0.94 21.75 1.71
N ASN A 236 -2.09 21.79 2.41
CA ASN A 236 -2.71 23.04 2.82
C ASN A 236 -1.79 23.91 3.68
N ASN A 237 -1.02 23.30 4.57
CA ASN A 237 -0.04 23.99 5.40
C ASN A 237 1.19 24.44 4.59
N VAL A 238 1.59 23.72 3.54
CA VAL A 238 2.59 24.19 2.58
C VAL A 238 2.09 25.43 1.83
N VAL A 239 0.83 25.44 1.38
CA VAL A 239 0.21 26.61 0.74
C VAL A 239 0.25 27.82 1.67
N ASP A 240 -0.10 27.66 2.95
CA ASP A 240 0.00 28.74 3.94
C ASP A 240 1.44 29.20 4.19
N TRP A 241 2.38 28.25 4.26
CA TRP A 241 3.80 28.54 4.45
C TRP A 241 4.38 29.35 3.27
N LEU A 242 3.95 29.05 2.04
CA LEU A 242 4.31 29.78 0.82
C LEU A 242 3.63 31.16 0.78
N ALA A 243 2.34 31.24 1.14
CA ALA A 243 1.60 32.49 1.18
C ALA A 243 2.23 33.48 2.18
N GLY A 244 2.69 33.00 3.34
CA GLY A 244 3.45 33.79 4.31
C GLY A 244 4.78 34.35 3.77
N ARG A 245 5.26 33.81 2.64
CA ARG A 245 6.46 34.25 1.90
C ARG A 245 6.12 34.98 0.60
N GLY A 246 4.84 35.29 0.36
CA GLY A 246 4.38 35.99 -0.84
C GLY A 246 4.32 35.12 -2.09
N VAL A 247 4.29 33.79 -1.94
CA VAL A 247 4.16 32.82 -3.04
C VAL A 247 2.77 32.19 -2.98
N ASP A 248 2.01 32.30 -4.07
CA ASP A 248 0.69 31.69 -4.23
C ASP A 248 0.70 30.79 -5.47
N ASP A 249 1.22 29.57 -5.29
CA ASP A 249 1.47 28.63 -6.38
C ASP A 249 1.19 27.19 -5.93
N PHE A 250 0.13 26.61 -6.49
CA PHE A 250 -0.29 25.22 -6.24
C PHE A 250 0.77 24.21 -6.66
N GLU A 251 1.41 24.37 -7.82
CA GLU A 251 2.40 23.40 -8.31
C GLU A 251 3.63 23.42 -7.42
N ARG A 252 4.04 24.59 -6.94
CA ARG A 252 5.13 24.68 -5.96
C ARG A 252 4.78 24.02 -4.64
N ALA A 253 3.54 24.17 -4.16
CA ALA A 253 3.08 23.50 -2.96
C ALA A 253 3.06 21.98 -3.13
N ARG A 254 2.58 21.50 -4.29
CA ARG A 254 2.58 20.08 -4.66
C ARG A 254 4.00 19.50 -4.74
N GLU A 255 4.93 20.18 -5.39
CA GLU A 255 6.34 19.77 -5.47
C GLU A 255 6.93 19.56 -4.08
N LEU A 256 6.77 20.56 -3.19
CA LEU A 256 7.29 20.47 -1.83
C LEU A 256 6.64 19.33 -1.04
N THR A 257 5.31 19.16 -1.10
CA THR A 257 4.62 18.03 -0.47
C THR A 257 5.14 16.69 -0.99
N THR A 258 5.33 16.57 -2.30
CA THR A 258 5.81 15.36 -2.96
C THR A 258 7.24 15.03 -2.54
N TRP A 259 8.14 16.02 -2.49
CA TRP A 259 9.53 15.77 -2.07
C TRP A 259 9.62 15.38 -0.60
N HIS A 260 8.84 15.99 0.30
CA HIS A 260 8.78 15.58 1.71
C HIS A 260 8.23 14.17 1.89
N TYR A 261 7.24 13.78 1.08
CA TYR A 261 6.73 12.41 1.03
C TYR A 261 7.78 11.40 0.57
N GLN A 262 8.47 11.70 -0.54
CA GLN A 262 9.52 10.83 -1.08
C GLN A 262 10.69 10.71 -0.10
N LEU A 263 11.09 11.81 0.53
CA LEU A 263 12.14 11.85 1.54
C LEU A 263 11.79 10.99 2.75
N ALA A 264 10.62 11.16 3.35
CA ALA A 264 10.16 10.33 4.47
C ALA A 264 10.04 8.85 4.06
N THR A 265 9.67 8.56 2.81
CA THR A 265 9.59 7.19 2.30
C THR A 265 10.97 6.52 2.22
N VAL A 266 12.01 7.24 1.80
CA VAL A 266 13.36 6.67 1.67
C VAL A 266 14.12 6.74 2.98
N GLU A 267 14.24 7.92 3.58
CA GLU A 267 15.15 8.18 4.71
C GLU A 267 14.58 7.79 6.07
N ASP A 268 13.29 7.48 6.17
CA ASP A 268 12.64 7.06 7.41
C ASP A 268 11.99 5.67 7.26
N PHE A 269 11.04 5.51 6.33
CA PHE A 269 10.35 4.24 6.15
C PHE A 269 11.29 3.13 5.65
N LEU A 270 12.00 3.35 4.54
CA LEU A 270 12.81 2.31 3.92
C LEU A 270 14.02 1.93 4.79
N GLU A 271 14.66 2.91 5.45
CA GLU A 271 15.74 2.69 6.42
C GLU A 271 15.33 1.82 7.63
N GLN A 272 14.06 1.90 8.04
CA GLN A 272 13.53 1.08 9.13
C GLN A 272 13.08 -0.32 8.66
N ILE A 273 12.52 -0.41 7.45
CA ILE A 273 11.90 -1.61 6.92
C ILE A 273 12.87 -2.54 6.21
N ALA A 274 13.84 -2.01 5.45
CA ALA A 274 14.82 -2.78 4.70
C ALA A 274 16.17 -2.85 5.45
N ASP A 275 17.12 -3.61 4.91
CA ASP A 275 18.52 -3.54 5.33
C ASP A 275 19.13 -2.18 4.95
N PRO A 276 19.59 -1.36 5.92
CA PRO A 276 20.18 -0.04 5.64
C PRO A 276 21.35 -0.09 4.66
N GLY A 277 22.19 -1.14 4.72
CA GLY A 277 23.30 -1.30 3.80
C GLY A 277 22.85 -1.54 2.36
N VAL A 278 21.66 -2.11 2.16
CA VAL A 278 21.02 -2.20 0.83
C VAL A 278 20.52 -0.85 0.37
N VAL A 279 19.85 -0.09 1.25
CA VAL A 279 19.30 1.24 0.92
C VAL A 279 20.42 2.22 0.58
N ASP A 280 21.38 2.39 1.49
CA ASP A 280 22.57 3.22 1.32
C ASP A 280 23.34 2.82 0.06
N GLY A 281 23.58 1.52 -0.12
CA GLY A 281 24.35 1.00 -1.24
C GLY A 281 23.68 1.22 -2.60
N LEU A 282 22.35 1.20 -2.65
CA LEU A 282 21.59 1.52 -3.86
C LEU A 282 21.58 3.03 -4.12
N LEU A 283 21.50 3.86 -3.07
CA LEU A 283 21.55 5.32 -3.20
C LEU A 283 22.92 5.79 -3.71
N ASP A 284 24.00 5.34 -3.07
CA ASP A 284 25.38 5.74 -3.37
C ASP A 284 26.01 5.03 -4.59
N GLY A 285 25.39 3.93 -5.04
CA GLY A 285 25.80 3.16 -6.22
C GLY A 285 26.86 2.09 -5.95
N THR A 286 27.17 1.77 -4.68
CA THR A 286 28.04 0.63 -4.33
C THR A 286 27.38 -0.71 -4.55
N ILE A 287 26.04 -0.79 -4.53
CA ILE A 287 25.25 -1.94 -4.98
C ILE A 287 24.74 -1.66 -6.41
N PRO A 288 25.12 -2.46 -7.41
CA PRO A 288 24.56 -2.36 -8.75
C PRO A 288 23.06 -2.71 -8.74
N PRO A 289 22.19 -1.83 -9.26
CA PRO A 289 20.76 -2.08 -9.25
C PRO A 289 20.37 -3.19 -10.22
N ALA A 290 19.59 -4.15 -9.73
CA ALA A 290 18.91 -5.16 -10.54
C ALA A 290 17.71 -4.56 -11.30
N PHE A 291 17.05 -3.56 -10.72
CA PHE A 291 15.93 -2.86 -11.34
C PHE A 291 16.36 -1.48 -11.84
N GLN A 292 16.29 -1.27 -13.15
CA GLN A 292 16.64 -0.01 -13.79
C GLN A 292 15.50 0.40 -14.74
N PRO A 293 14.38 0.91 -14.21
CA PRO A 293 13.32 1.43 -15.05
C PRO A 293 13.86 2.63 -15.84
N ASP A 294 13.41 2.77 -17.07
CA ASP A 294 13.71 3.93 -17.88
C ASP A 294 12.50 4.89 -17.90
N GLU A 295 12.76 6.19 -18.08
CA GLU A 295 11.71 7.23 -18.09
C GLU A 295 10.67 7.00 -19.20
N GLN A 296 11.08 6.36 -20.30
CA GLN A 296 10.30 6.20 -21.53
C GLN A 296 9.42 4.95 -21.51
N ASN A 297 9.81 3.93 -20.74
CA ASN A 297 9.17 2.63 -20.57
C ASN A 297 9.06 2.30 -19.07
N PRO A 298 8.40 3.15 -18.27
CA PRO A 298 8.22 2.86 -16.86
C PRO A 298 7.30 1.64 -16.70
N PHE A 299 7.65 0.75 -15.79
CA PHE A 299 6.81 -0.39 -15.44
C PHE A 299 6.89 -0.67 -13.95
N MET A 300 5.88 -1.38 -13.43
CA MET A 300 5.86 -1.81 -12.04
C MET A 300 6.30 -3.28 -11.93
N PRO A 301 7.31 -3.65 -11.11
CA PRO A 301 7.70 -5.04 -10.96
C PRO A 301 6.66 -5.90 -10.24
N LEU A 302 6.42 -7.10 -10.76
CA LEU A 302 5.50 -8.06 -10.18
C LEU A 302 6.04 -8.64 -8.86
N GLU A 303 7.33 -8.95 -8.79
CA GLU A 303 8.00 -9.45 -7.59
C GLU A 303 7.86 -8.47 -6.40
N PHE A 304 7.85 -7.16 -6.69
CA PHE A 304 7.49 -6.14 -5.71
C PHE A 304 6.01 -6.22 -5.34
N SER A 305 5.12 -6.05 -6.33
CA SER A 305 3.71 -5.75 -6.11
C SER A 305 2.88 -6.94 -5.60
N VAL A 306 3.25 -8.16 -5.98
CA VAL A 306 2.49 -9.38 -5.62
C VAL A 306 3.21 -10.28 -4.63
N ALA A 307 4.46 -9.98 -4.29
CA ALA A 307 5.24 -10.76 -3.34
C ALA A 307 5.93 -9.91 -2.27
N ALA A 308 7.06 -9.27 -2.55
CA ALA A 308 7.90 -8.67 -1.52
C ALA A 308 7.17 -7.57 -0.73
N TYR A 309 6.48 -6.63 -1.41
CA TYR A 309 5.80 -5.50 -0.75
C TYR A 309 4.54 -5.91 0.03
N ARG A 310 4.10 -7.17 -0.09
CA ARG A 310 3.03 -7.77 0.75
C ARG A 310 3.51 -8.15 2.15
N PHE A 311 4.74 -7.80 2.53
CA PHE A 311 5.25 -7.98 3.89
C PHE A 311 4.40 -7.23 4.93
N GLY A 312 3.81 -6.08 4.55
CA GLY A 312 3.01 -5.25 5.46
C GLY A 312 1.83 -6.00 6.09
N HIS A 313 1.28 -7.01 5.41
CA HIS A 313 0.21 -7.86 5.97
C HIS A 313 0.65 -8.61 7.25
N SER A 314 1.93 -8.97 7.38
CA SER A 314 2.45 -9.63 8.58
C SER A 314 2.55 -8.67 9.76
N MET A 315 2.75 -7.37 9.50
CA MET A 315 2.89 -6.33 10.52
C MET A 315 1.56 -5.89 11.16
N VAL A 316 0.41 -6.24 10.57
CA VAL A 316 -0.93 -5.83 11.02
C VAL A 316 -1.29 -6.46 12.36
N ARG A 317 -1.87 -5.67 13.28
CA ARG A 317 -2.40 -6.17 14.56
C ARG A 317 -3.89 -6.45 14.45
N GLY A 318 -4.38 -7.37 15.28
CA GLY A 318 -5.82 -7.61 15.41
C GLY A 318 -6.60 -6.50 16.12
N ALA A 319 -5.89 -5.60 16.81
CA ALA A 319 -6.47 -4.42 17.45
C ALA A 319 -5.38 -3.37 17.72
N TYR A 320 -5.79 -2.11 17.89
CA TYR A 320 -4.91 -0.97 18.05
C TYR A 320 -5.25 -0.14 19.30
N ASP A 321 -4.23 0.47 19.87
CA ASP A 321 -4.40 1.62 20.77
C ASP A 321 -4.59 2.86 19.90
N TRP A 322 -5.83 3.28 19.70
CA TRP A 322 -6.20 4.21 18.62
C TRP A 322 -6.22 5.67 19.06
N ASN A 323 -6.95 5.95 20.14
CA ASN A 323 -7.01 7.27 20.75
C ASN A 323 -7.49 7.14 22.21
N GLN A 324 -7.57 8.26 22.92
CA GLN A 324 -7.98 8.34 24.33
C GLN A 324 -9.31 7.65 24.67
N ASN A 325 -10.19 7.44 23.68
CA ASN A 325 -11.46 6.75 23.86
C ASN A 325 -11.36 5.23 23.62
N PHE A 326 -10.39 4.78 22.82
CA PHE A 326 -10.33 3.44 22.25
C PHE A 326 -8.90 2.88 22.37
N GLY A 327 -8.64 2.14 23.46
CA GLY A 327 -7.31 1.65 23.81
C GLY A 327 -6.90 2.02 25.23
N ALA A 328 -5.62 2.34 25.45
CA ALA A 328 -5.10 2.61 26.77
C ALA A 328 -5.67 3.93 27.34
N PRO A 329 -6.16 3.94 28.60
CA PRO A 329 -6.69 5.14 29.21
C PRO A 329 -5.56 6.17 29.42
N VAL A 330 -5.89 7.44 29.22
CA VAL A 330 -5.04 8.56 29.66
C VAL A 330 -5.17 8.69 31.18
N ASP A 331 -4.09 9.03 31.88
CA ASP A 331 -3.98 9.05 33.36
C ASP A 331 -5.27 9.48 34.08
N GLY A 332 -5.89 8.55 34.81
CA GLY A 332 -7.09 8.78 35.63
C GLY A 332 -8.42 8.80 34.86
N GLY A 333 -8.41 8.60 33.54
CA GLY A 333 -9.58 8.50 32.68
C GLY A 333 -10.12 7.08 32.48
N SER A 334 -11.26 6.98 31.80
CA SER A 334 -11.88 5.73 31.36
C SER A 334 -11.94 5.67 29.83
N ASN A 335 -11.50 4.57 29.24
CA ASN A 335 -11.73 4.23 27.84
C ASN A 335 -13.16 3.70 27.63
N THR A 336 -13.66 3.73 26.40
CA THR A 336 -14.99 3.18 26.04
C THR A 336 -14.93 1.70 25.73
N ILE A 337 -13.88 1.30 25.01
CA ILE A 337 -13.50 -0.09 24.76
C ILE A 337 -11.99 -0.21 24.95
N ASP A 338 -11.56 -1.41 25.36
CA ASP A 338 -10.17 -1.71 25.73
C ASP A 338 -9.20 -1.74 24.55
N ASP A 339 -9.69 -1.52 23.32
CA ASP A 339 -8.97 -1.38 22.06
C ASP A 339 -9.85 -0.78 20.97
N ALA A 340 -9.25 -0.46 19.82
CA ALA A 340 -9.94 -0.43 18.55
C ALA A 340 -9.66 -1.75 17.79
N PRO A 341 -10.58 -2.73 17.81
CA PRO A 341 -10.47 -3.93 17.00
C PRO A 341 -10.29 -3.62 15.52
N PHE A 342 -9.51 -4.45 14.83
CA PHE A 342 -9.22 -4.24 13.41
C PHE A 342 -10.48 -4.12 12.55
N ASP A 343 -11.55 -4.88 12.86
CA ASP A 343 -12.82 -4.80 12.14
C ASP A 343 -13.52 -3.45 12.29
N LEU A 344 -13.43 -2.80 13.46
CA LEU A 344 -14.00 -1.48 13.64
C LEU A 344 -13.33 -0.45 12.74
N LEU A 345 -12.02 -0.55 12.52
CA LEU A 345 -11.30 0.37 11.64
C LEU A 345 -11.78 0.31 10.18
N PHE A 346 -12.31 -0.83 9.71
CA PHE A 346 -12.97 -0.91 8.41
C PHE A 346 -14.40 -0.35 8.44
N ARG A 347 -15.09 -0.39 9.58
CA ARG A 347 -16.45 0.17 9.73
C ARG A 347 -16.46 1.70 9.75
N PHE A 348 -15.38 2.33 10.17
CA PHE A 348 -15.25 3.79 10.18
C PHE A 348 -14.72 4.35 8.86
N THR A 349 -15.21 3.79 7.75
CA THR A 349 -14.95 4.25 6.38
C THR A 349 -16.26 4.40 5.62
N GLY A 350 -16.22 4.97 4.41
CA GLY A 350 -17.41 5.16 3.59
C GLY A 350 -18.18 3.86 3.34
N ARG A 351 -17.48 2.76 3.02
CA ARG A 351 -18.07 1.42 2.83
C ARG A 351 -18.52 0.79 4.15
N GLY A 352 -17.83 1.09 5.23
CA GLY A 352 -18.17 0.65 6.58
C GLY A 352 -19.41 1.31 7.17
N GLY A 353 -19.95 2.35 6.53
CA GLY A 353 -21.08 3.14 7.01
C GLY A 353 -20.71 4.14 8.10
N LEU A 354 -19.42 4.36 8.34
CA LEU A 354 -18.88 5.31 9.32
C LEU A 354 -19.42 5.10 10.74
N SER A 355 -19.74 3.84 11.08
CA SER A 355 -20.49 3.51 12.29
C SER A 355 -20.14 2.12 12.79
N PRO A 356 -20.07 1.89 14.12
CA PRO A 356 -19.88 0.53 14.63
C PRO A 356 -21.11 -0.36 14.35
N ARG A 357 -22.25 0.24 13.96
CA ARG A 357 -23.53 -0.43 13.71
C ARG A 357 -23.95 -0.25 12.24
N PRO A 358 -23.92 -1.30 11.41
CA PRO A 358 -24.28 -1.21 10.00
C PRO A 358 -25.71 -0.71 9.73
N ASP A 359 -26.63 -0.91 10.67
CA ASP A 359 -28.03 -0.45 10.61
C ASP A 359 -28.20 1.04 10.97
N GLN A 360 -27.17 1.69 11.52
CA GLN A 360 -27.17 3.07 11.98
C GLN A 360 -25.97 3.82 11.42
N PRO A 361 -25.91 4.05 10.09
CA PRO A 361 -24.77 4.71 9.47
C PRO A 361 -24.68 6.19 9.84
N ASN A 362 -23.46 6.72 9.82
CA ASN A 362 -23.19 8.15 9.99
C ASN A 362 -22.86 8.81 8.64
N PRO A 363 -23.12 10.11 8.46
CA PRO A 363 -22.78 10.82 7.22
C PRO A 363 -21.27 11.05 7.04
N THR A 364 -20.55 11.28 8.15
CA THR A 364 -19.10 11.49 8.23
C THR A 364 -18.54 10.71 9.42
N LEU A 365 -17.22 10.68 9.58
CA LEU A 365 -16.54 10.08 10.73
C LEU A 365 -17.08 10.70 12.04
N PRO A 366 -17.44 9.92 13.06
CA PRO A 366 -17.85 10.49 14.33
C PRO A 366 -16.68 11.18 15.04
N ASP A 367 -16.94 12.32 15.68
CA ASP A 367 -15.93 13.22 16.27
C ASP A 367 -15.12 12.65 17.44
N ASN A 368 -15.42 11.44 17.88
CA ASN A 368 -14.66 10.70 18.88
C ASN A 368 -13.72 9.62 18.29
N TRP A 369 -13.75 9.42 16.97
CA TRP A 369 -12.91 8.51 16.19
C TRP A 369 -11.72 9.11 15.43
N PRO A 370 -11.46 10.44 15.37
CA PRO A 370 -10.22 10.91 14.77
C PRO A 370 -8.96 10.25 15.38
N ALA A 371 -7.93 10.12 14.54
CA ALA A 371 -6.68 9.46 14.93
C ALA A 371 -5.88 10.31 15.93
N GLN A 372 -5.29 9.65 16.94
CA GLN A 372 -4.17 10.18 17.72
C GLN A 372 -2.90 9.47 17.24
N PHE A 373 -2.27 10.00 16.19
CA PHE A 373 -1.17 9.33 15.51
C PHE A 373 0.05 9.09 16.41
N GLU A 374 0.22 9.87 17.48
CA GLU A 374 1.23 9.65 18.52
C GLU A 374 1.16 8.24 19.15
N ARG A 375 -0.01 7.58 19.11
CA ARG A 375 -0.17 6.17 19.52
C ARG A 375 0.31 5.17 18.48
N LEU A 376 0.31 5.54 17.21
CA LEU A 376 0.75 4.69 16.09
C LEU A 376 2.22 4.92 15.73
N THR A 377 2.77 6.09 16.05
CA THR A 377 4.21 6.40 15.91
C THR A 377 5.01 5.92 17.12
N GLY A 378 4.33 5.60 18.23
CA GLY A 378 4.97 5.24 19.50
C GLY A 378 5.54 6.44 20.26
N ALA A 379 5.21 7.66 19.85
CA ALA A 379 5.67 8.90 20.48
C ALA A 379 4.92 9.24 21.78
N GLU A 380 3.65 8.81 21.92
CA GLU A 380 2.90 9.03 23.15
C GLU A 380 3.49 8.18 24.30
N PRO A 381 3.60 8.73 25.53
CA PRO A 381 4.08 7.98 26.69
C PRO A 381 3.36 6.65 26.85
N LYS A 382 4.14 5.60 27.14
CA LYS A 382 3.60 4.24 27.35
C LYS A 382 2.56 4.23 28.48
N PRO A 383 1.53 3.38 28.38
CA PRO A 383 0.58 3.18 29.47
C PRO A 383 1.29 2.89 30.81
N ALA A 384 0.80 3.48 31.90
CA ALA A 384 1.36 3.27 33.23
C ALA A 384 1.22 1.82 33.72
N ASP A 385 0.19 1.12 33.26
CA ASP A 385 -0.02 -0.31 33.52
C ASP A 385 0.94 -1.14 32.67
N PRO A 386 1.92 -1.84 33.28
CA PRO A 386 2.86 -2.66 32.54
C PRO A 386 2.22 -3.91 31.92
N ASP A 387 1.02 -4.31 32.37
CA ASP A 387 0.30 -5.46 31.82
C ASP A 387 -0.65 -5.06 30.66
N ASN A 388 -0.67 -3.77 30.29
CA ASN A 388 -1.46 -3.31 29.15
C ASN A 388 -0.95 -3.97 27.85
N ARG A 389 -1.84 -4.65 27.12
CA ARG A 389 -1.48 -5.33 25.84
C ARG A 389 -0.95 -4.40 24.74
N PHE A 390 -1.06 -3.09 24.90
CA PHE A 390 -0.49 -2.07 24.01
C PHE A 390 0.71 -1.35 24.62
N GLN A 391 1.31 -1.86 25.70
CA GLN A 391 2.41 -1.21 26.41
C GLN A 391 3.52 -0.69 25.49
N ASN A 392 3.79 -1.41 24.39
CA ASN A 392 4.86 -1.04 23.46
C ASN A 392 4.39 -0.26 22.22
N ARG A 393 3.09 -0.23 21.90
CA ARG A 393 2.55 0.43 20.69
C ARG A 393 3.40 0.14 19.44
N VAL A 394 3.62 -1.15 19.17
CA VAL A 394 4.47 -1.65 18.07
C VAL A 394 3.65 -2.43 17.06
N ALA A 395 4.10 -2.46 15.80
CA ALA A 395 3.63 -3.40 14.81
C ALA A 395 3.97 -4.84 15.20
N ARG A 396 3.30 -5.80 14.56
CA ARG A 396 3.76 -7.19 14.60
C ARG A 396 5.07 -7.34 13.82
N LYS A 397 5.79 -8.43 14.07
CA LYS A 397 6.97 -8.78 13.29
C LYS A 397 6.65 -9.01 11.83
N ILE A 398 7.68 -8.89 10.99
CA ILE A 398 7.66 -9.39 9.62
C ILE A 398 8.08 -10.85 9.68
N ASP A 399 7.11 -11.75 9.59
CA ASP A 399 7.27 -13.19 9.73
C ASP A 399 6.16 -13.99 9.03
N THR A 400 6.17 -15.31 9.19
CA THR A 400 5.21 -16.22 8.54
C THR A 400 3.91 -16.41 9.34
N HIS A 401 3.69 -15.63 10.40
CA HIS A 401 2.58 -15.75 11.35
C HIS A 401 1.65 -14.52 11.29
N LEU A 402 0.53 -14.67 10.58
CA LEU A 402 -0.41 -13.59 10.32
C LEU A 402 -1.49 -13.49 11.39
N ALA A 403 -1.91 -12.26 11.68
CA ALA A 403 -2.96 -12.00 12.65
C ALA A 403 -4.29 -12.69 12.28
N PRO A 404 -5.02 -13.26 13.27
CA PRO A 404 -6.26 -13.99 13.01
C PRO A 404 -7.30 -13.23 12.16
N PRO A 405 -7.49 -11.90 12.30
CA PRO A 405 -8.42 -11.16 11.45
C PRO A 405 -8.11 -11.19 9.94
N LEU A 406 -6.88 -11.54 9.53
CA LEU A 406 -6.52 -11.69 8.12
C LEU A 406 -6.93 -13.05 7.52
N GLY A 407 -7.45 -13.96 8.33
CA GLY A 407 -7.99 -15.25 7.89
C GLY A 407 -9.40 -15.18 7.29
N ASP A 408 -10.17 -14.13 7.60
CA ASP A 408 -11.52 -13.87 7.07
C ASP A 408 -11.74 -12.35 6.92
N LEU A 409 -11.43 -11.83 5.74
CA LEU A 409 -11.55 -10.41 5.43
C LEU A 409 -13.02 -9.98 5.31
N LEU A 410 -13.43 -9.02 6.14
CA LEU A 410 -14.83 -8.62 6.29
C LEU A 410 -15.44 -7.98 5.05
N ASN A 411 -14.66 -7.20 4.31
CA ASN A 411 -15.14 -6.46 3.14
C ASN A 411 -15.09 -7.26 1.84
N GLU A 412 -14.46 -8.43 1.85
CA GLU A 412 -14.23 -9.24 0.65
C GLU A 412 -15.32 -10.31 0.48
N GLY A 413 -15.73 -10.55 -0.78
CA GLY A 413 -16.71 -11.59 -1.10
C GLY A 413 -18.06 -11.41 -0.38
N THR A 414 -18.45 -10.16 -0.11
CA THR A 414 -19.66 -9.79 0.64
C THR A 414 -20.92 -9.83 -0.21
N ASP A 415 -20.81 -9.57 -1.51
CA ASP A 415 -21.95 -9.61 -2.43
C ASP A 415 -22.24 -11.05 -2.90
N PRO A 416 -23.38 -11.66 -2.53
CA PRO A 416 -23.72 -13.02 -2.94
C PRO A 416 -24.01 -13.15 -4.45
N THR A 417 -24.18 -12.03 -5.16
CA THR A 417 -24.49 -11.99 -6.59
C THR A 417 -23.26 -11.97 -7.48
N THR A 418 -22.09 -11.59 -6.96
CA THR A 418 -20.85 -11.46 -7.74
C THR A 418 -20.13 -12.78 -7.96
N ALA A 419 -20.25 -13.74 -7.04
CA ALA A 419 -19.61 -15.05 -7.20
C ALA A 419 -20.25 -16.17 -6.33
N PRO A 420 -20.09 -17.46 -6.73
CA PRO A 420 -20.43 -18.61 -5.90
C PRO A 420 -19.78 -18.58 -4.50
N GLU A 421 -20.45 -19.15 -3.50
CA GLU A 421 -19.97 -19.21 -2.10
C GLU A 421 -18.55 -19.78 -1.94
N ARG A 422 -18.15 -20.75 -2.77
CA ARG A 422 -16.78 -21.28 -2.77
C ARG A 422 -15.75 -20.20 -3.13
N ILE A 423 -16.05 -19.37 -4.12
CA ILE A 423 -15.19 -18.29 -4.59
C ILE A 423 -15.16 -17.17 -3.56
N ARG A 424 -16.32 -16.76 -3.02
CA ARG A 424 -16.39 -15.74 -1.96
C ARG A 424 -15.57 -16.11 -0.72
N ARG A 425 -15.60 -17.37 -0.30
CA ARG A 425 -14.74 -17.86 0.80
C ARG A 425 -13.25 -17.89 0.47
N LEU A 426 -12.88 -18.05 -0.80
CA LEU A 426 -11.48 -17.96 -1.24
C LEU A 426 -11.00 -16.50 -1.19
N LEU A 427 -11.82 -15.56 -1.67
CA LEU A 427 -11.51 -14.12 -1.66
C LEU A 427 -11.25 -13.58 -0.25
N LYS A 428 -11.95 -14.11 0.74
CA LYS A 428 -11.79 -13.74 2.15
C LYS A 428 -10.48 -14.21 2.80
N ARG A 429 -9.75 -15.14 2.18
CA ARG A 429 -8.52 -15.72 2.75
C ARG A 429 -7.28 -15.06 2.16
N LEU A 430 -6.79 -14.01 2.81
CA LEU A 430 -5.69 -13.17 2.32
C LEU A 430 -4.45 -13.98 1.90
N ALA A 431 -3.93 -14.83 2.78
CA ALA A 431 -2.69 -15.56 2.52
C ALA A 431 -2.83 -16.57 1.38
N VAL A 432 -3.96 -17.28 1.32
CA VAL A 432 -4.26 -18.20 0.23
C VAL A 432 -4.36 -17.44 -1.09
N ARG A 433 -5.07 -16.31 -1.12
CA ARG A 433 -5.18 -15.45 -2.31
C ARG A 433 -3.80 -15.02 -2.81
N ASN A 434 -2.96 -14.48 -1.92
CA ASN A 434 -1.61 -14.00 -2.26
C ASN A 434 -0.73 -15.13 -2.84
N LEU A 435 -0.70 -16.31 -2.20
CA LEU A 435 0.10 -17.44 -2.66
C LEU A 435 -0.37 -17.97 -4.03
N LEU A 436 -1.68 -18.12 -4.23
CA LEU A 436 -2.24 -18.55 -5.51
C LEU A 436 -2.04 -17.51 -6.61
N ARG A 437 -2.09 -16.23 -6.27
CA ARG A 437 -1.81 -15.13 -7.20
C ARG A 437 -0.35 -15.15 -7.65
N GLY A 438 0.60 -15.27 -6.72
CA GLY A 438 2.02 -15.41 -7.06
C GLY A 438 2.30 -16.63 -7.95
N TYR A 439 1.62 -17.75 -7.70
CA TYR A 439 1.68 -18.92 -8.57
C TYR A 439 1.11 -18.65 -9.96
N ARG A 440 -0.09 -18.05 -10.04
CA ARG A 440 -0.78 -17.74 -11.31
C ARG A 440 0.03 -16.79 -12.18
N LEU A 441 0.67 -15.81 -11.56
CA LEU A 441 1.48 -14.78 -12.24
C LEU A 441 2.92 -15.23 -12.53
N ALA A 442 3.24 -16.52 -12.34
CA ALA A 442 4.59 -17.05 -12.54
C ALA A 442 5.64 -16.17 -11.87
N ILE A 443 5.50 -15.93 -10.57
CA ILE A 443 6.54 -15.27 -9.80
C ILE A 443 7.68 -16.28 -9.54
N PRO A 444 8.94 -15.92 -9.78
CA PRO A 444 10.08 -16.79 -9.49
C PRO A 444 10.12 -17.19 -8.01
N THR A 445 10.71 -18.36 -7.73
CA THR A 445 10.87 -18.84 -6.35
C THR A 445 11.86 -17.99 -5.57
N GLY A 446 11.72 -17.94 -4.24
CA GLY A 446 12.63 -17.19 -3.38
C GLY A 446 14.10 -17.63 -3.53
N GLN A 447 14.35 -18.92 -3.72
CA GLN A 447 15.68 -19.45 -3.97
C GLN A 447 16.27 -18.96 -5.30
N ALA A 448 15.46 -18.92 -6.36
CA ALA A 448 15.90 -18.43 -7.67
C ALA A 448 16.25 -16.94 -7.60
N VAL A 449 15.40 -16.13 -6.94
CA VAL A 449 15.66 -14.71 -6.74
C VAL A 449 16.91 -14.46 -5.88
N ALA A 450 17.08 -15.22 -4.79
CA ALA A 450 18.28 -15.12 -3.97
C ALA A 450 19.55 -15.39 -4.80
N ALA A 451 19.54 -16.44 -5.62
CA ALA A 451 20.67 -16.79 -6.47
C ALA A 451 20.98 -15.71 -7.52
N GLU A 452 19.95 -15.16 -8.18
CA GLU A 452 20.10 -14.07 -9.16
C GLU A 452 20.69 -12.81 -8.53
N LEU A 453 20.31 -12.50 -7.29
CA LEU A 453 20.86 -11.39 -6.51
C LEU A 453 22.27 -11.67 -5.96
N GLY A 454 22.84 -12.86 -6.18
CA GLY A 454 24.13 -13.29 -5.63
C GLY A 454 24.11 -13.59 -4.13
N LEU A 455 22.92 -13.83 -3.57
CA LEU A 455 22.70 -14.14 -2.16
C LEU A 455 22.65 -15.66 -1.93
N VAL A 456 22.91 -16.10 -0.70
CA VAL A 456 22.81 -17.51 -0.33
C VAL A 456 21.33 -17.87 -0.09
N PRO A 457 20.73 -18.81 -0.85
CA PRO A 457 19.35 -19.21 -0.62
C PRO A 457 19.13 -19.87 0.75
N LEU A 458 17.94 -19.69 1.33
CA LEU A 458 17.52 -20.40 2.54
C LEU A 458 17.51 -21.91 2.30
N THR A 459 18.10 -22.65 3.23
CA THR A 459 18.06 -24.11 3.25
C THR A 459 16.70 -24.62 3.74
N SER A 460 16.33 -25.87 3.40
CA SER A 460 15.10 -26.48 3.92
C SER A 460 15.06 -26.49 5.46
N THR A 461 16.20 -26.68 6.13
CA THR A 461 16.30 -26.61 7.60
C THR A 461 15.98 -25.22 8.14
N GLN A 462 16.39 -24.16 7.43
CA GLN A 462 16.02 -22.79 7.80
C GLN A 462 14.54 -22.52 7.56
N LEU A 463 13.98 -23.00 6.45
CA LEU A 463 12.56 -22.86 6.12
C LEU A 463 11.65 -23.55 7.17
N THR A 464 12.10 -24.62 7.80
CA THR A 464 11.33 -25.39 8.80
C THR A 464 11.82 -25.20 10.25
N ARG A 465 12.67 -24.20 10.52
CA ARG A 465 13.42 -24.08 11.79
C ARG A 465 12.52 -24.00 13.03
N ASP A 466 11.45 -23.23 12.94
CA ASP A 466 10.65 -22.83 14.11
C ASP A 466 9.54 -23.82 14.46
N GLY A 467 9.38 -24.88 13.66
CA GLY A 467 8.34 -25.89 13.85
C GLY A 467 6.92 -25.36 13.61
N GLY A 468 5.93 -26.03 14.19
CA GLY A 468 4.53 -25.61 14.14
C GLY A 468 3.85 -25.83 12.79
N PRO A 469 2.60 -25.34 12.64
CA PRO A 469 1.76 -25.65 11.48
C PRO A 469 2.38 -25.30 10.12
N VAL A 470 3.14 -24.20 10.06
CA VAL A 470 3.85 -23.77 8.85
C VAL A 470 4.95 -24.77 8.49
N ALA A 471 5.83 -25.12 9.44
CA ALA A 471 6.91 -26.07 9.19
C ALA A 471 6.38 -27.47 8.85
N ASP A 472 5.35 -27.94 9.57
CA ASP A 472 4.68 -29.22 9.31
C ASP A 472 4.12 -29.25 7.88
N THR A 473 3.47 -28.17 7.45
CA THR A 473 2.94 -28.05 6.09
C THR A 473 4.05 -28.10 5.04
N LEU A 474 5.19 -27.45 5.27
CA LEU A 474 6.33 -27.50 4.35
C LEU A 474 6.96 -28.91 4.28
N LEU A 475 7.03 -29.62 5.41
CA LEU A 475 7.55 -30.99 5.47
C LEU A 475 6.62 -31.98 4.75
N ASP A 476 5.31 -31.77 4.86
CA ASP A 476 4.29 -32.58 4.16
C ASP A 476 4.23 -32.29 2.64
N ASN A 477 4.75 -31.15 2.20
CA ASN A 477 4.74 -30.69 0.80
C ASN A 477 6.16 -30.31 0.33
N PRO A 478 7.08 -31.28 0.16
CA PRO A 478 8.50 -31.04 -0.10
C PRO A 478 8.80 -30.28 -1.40
N GLU A 479 7.87 -30.21 -2.34
CA GLU A 479 7.93 -29.32 -3.49
C GLU A 479 8.08 -27.84 -3.10
N LEU A 480 7.45 -27.41 -2.01
CA LEU A 480 7.56 -26.04 -1.49
C LEU A 480 8.91 -25.75 -0.83
N LEU A 481 9.64 -26.80 -0.42
CA LEU A 481 11.01 -26.70 0.08
C LEU A 481 12.05 -26.63 -1.05
N ARG A 482 11.73 -27.21 -2.21
CA ARG A 482 12.59 -27.15 -3.42
C ARG A 482 12.42 -25.82 -4.14
N GLY A 483 11.19 -25.36 -4.28
CA GLY A 483 10.85 -24.03 -4.78
C GLY A 483 9.87 -23.37 -3.83
N THR A 484 10.28 -22.31 -3.15
CA THR A 484 9.44 -21.63 -2.16
C THR A 484 8.78 -20.40 -2.77
N PRO A 485 7.46 -20.18 -2.55
CA PRO A 485 6.79 -18.97 -3.02
C PRO A 485 7.49 -17.70 -2.50
N LEU A 486 7.78 -16.74 -3.37
CA LEU A 486 8.61 -15.57 -3.03
C LEU A 486 8.08 -14.78 -1.83
N TRP A 487 6.76 -14.55 -1.75
CA TRP A 487 6.16 -13.85 -0.61
C TRP A 487 6.45 -14.55 0.72
N PHE A 488 6.22 -15.86 0.79
CA PHE A 488 6.53 -16.66 1.98
C PHE A 488 8.03 -16.64 2.27
N TYR A 489 8.87 -16.77 1.26
CA TYR A 489 10.32 -16.76 1.42
C TYR A 489 10.81 -15.45 2.05
N VAL A 490 10.34 -14.31 1.58
CA VAL A 490 10.70 -12.98 2.12
C VAL A 490 10.29 -12.85 3.59
N LEU A 491 9.09 -13.31 3.94
CA LEU A 491 8.62 -13.34 5.33
C LEU A 491 9.48 -14.27 6.20
N LYS A 492 9.80 -15.47 5.70
CA LYS A 492 10.62 -16.43 6.44
C LYS A 492 12.05 -15.94 6.63
N GLU A 493 12.61 -15.25 5.64
CA GLU A 493 13.93 -14.64 5.73
C GLU A 493 13.97 -13.55 6.80
N ALA A 494 12.95 -12.69 6.87
CA ALA A 494 12.79 -11.68 7.91
C ALA A 494 12.63 -12.32 9.30
N GLU A 495 11.80 -13.36 9.42
CA GLU A 495 11.57 -14.12 10.66
C GLU A 495 12.88 -14.67 11.24
N LEU A 496 13.71 -15.28 10.40
CA LEU A 496 15.02 -15.80 10.78
C LEU A 496 16.00 -14.69 11.23
N GLY A 497 15.80 -13.46 10.73
CA GLY A 497 16.49 -12.24 11.16
C GLY A 497 15.89 -11.56 12.38
N GLY A 498 14.85 -12.14 12.99
CA GLY A 498 14.16 -11.60 14.17
C GLY A 498 12.94 -10.73 13.88
N GLY A 499 12.57 -10.55 12.61
CA GLY A 499 11.30 -9.95 12.17
C GLY A 499 11.15 -8.44 12.38
N ASN A 500 12.24 -7.71 12.65
CA ASN A 500 12.23 -6.25 12.84
C ASN A 500 12.61 -5.45 11.58
N ARG A 501 12.77 -6.14 10.44
CA ARG A 501 13.02 -5.63 9.09
C ARG A 501 12.95 -6.79 8.10
N LEU A 502 12.90 -6.47 6.82
CA LEU A 502 13.03 -7.42 5.73
C LEU A 502 14.41 -8.10 5.75
N GLY A 503 14.45 -9.36 5.33
CA GLY A 503 15.70 -10.05 5.03
C GLY A 503 16.37 -9.53 3.73
N PRO A 504 17.55 -10.07 3.37
CA PRO A 504 18.29 -9.66 2.17
C PRO A 504 17.49 -9.64 0.86
N VAL A 505 16.73 -10.68 0.53
CA VAL A 505 15.93 -10.74 -0.71
C VAL A 505 14.80 -9.72 -0.68
N GLY A 506 14.06 -9.67 0.43
CA GLY A 506 12.97 -8.69 0.60
C GLY A 506 13.48 -7.25 0.49
N SER A 507 14.58 -6.95 1.18
CA SER A 507 15.23 -5.64 1.17
C SER A 507 15.66 -5.22 -0.22
N ARG A 508 16.29 -6.13 -0.98
CA ARG A 508 16.67 -5.88 -2.38
C ARG A 508 15.44 -5.54 -3.21
N ILE A 509 14.44 -6.40 -3.29
CA ILE A 509 13.27 -6.15 -4.16
C ILE A 509 12.58 -4.83 -3.82
N VAL A 510 12.35 -4.55 -2.53
CA VAL A 510 11.64 -3.35 -2.08
C VAL A 510 12.46 -2.08 -2.35
N ALA A 511 13.73 -2.05 -1.93
CA ALA A 511 14.58 -0.88 -2.10
C ALA A 511 14.93 -0.61 -3.58
N GLU A 512 15.23 -1.65 -4.35
CA GLU A 512 15.48 -1.57 -5.80
C GLU A 512 14.30 -0.90 -6.51
N THR A 513 13.08 -1.31 -6.16
CA THR A 513 11.87 -0.77 -6.78
C THR A 513 11.66 0.70 -6.41
N LEU A 514 11.62 1.03 -5.12
CA LEU A 514 11.32 2.41 -4.67
C LEU A 514 12.40 3.40 -5.13
N ILE A 515 13.68 3.06 -4.92
CA ILE A 515 14.81 3.90 -5.33
C ILE A 515 14.91 3.96 -6.85
N GLY A 516 14.69 2.84 -7.55
CA GLY A 516 14.69 2.77 -9.01
C GLY A 516 13.67 3.71 -9.64
N GLN A 517 12.41 3.70 -9.15
CA GLN A 517 11.39 4.62 -9.65
C GLN A 517 11.74 6.08 -9.38
N LEU A 518 12.27 6.41 -8.19
CA LEU A 518 12.73 7.76 -7.89
C LEU A 518 13.89 8.19 -8.79
N LYS A 519 14.85 7.31 -9.08
CA LYS A 519 15.97 7.60 -9.98
C LYS A 519 15.54 7.76 -11.44
N ALA A 520 14.46 7.08 -11.86
CA ALA A 520 13.88 7.22 -13.19
C ALA A 520 12.96 8.45 -13.33
N ASP A 521 12.46 9.00 -12.22
CA ASP A 521 11.60 10.19 -12.23
C ASP A 521 12.40 11.50 -12.19
N PRO A 522 12.42 12.32 -13.28
CA PRO A 522 13.15 13.58 -13.30
C PRO A 522 12.65 14.62 -12.30
N ALA A 523 11.40 14.49 -11.81
CA ALA A 523 10.81 15.39 -10.83
C ALA A 523 11.11 14.98 -9.38
N SER A 524 11.71 13.80 -9.15
CA SER A 524 11.94 13.29 -7.81
C SER A 524 12.99 14.09 -7.03
N TYR A 525 12.94 14.01 -5.70
CA TYR A 525 13.93 14.65 -4.84
C TYR A 525 15.36 14.14 -5.09
N LEU A 526 15.54 12.91 -5.60
CA LEU A 526 16.85 12.33 -5.95
C LEU A 526 17.40 12.87 -7.28
N ARG A 527 16.55 13.38 -8.16
CA ARG A 527 16.92 13.86 -9.51
C ARG A 527 16.93 15.38 -9.63
N THR A 528 16.35 16.05 -8.65
CA THR A 528 16.38 17.51 -8.50
C THR A 528 17.53 17.94 -7.58
N ASN A 529 17.84 19.25 -7.56
CA ASN A 529 18.79 19.81 -6.60
C ASN A 529 18.12 20.10 -5.23
N PHE A 530 17.06 19.37 -4.87
CA PHE A 530 16.35 19.60 -3.62
C PHE A 530 17.31 19.42 -2.43
N GLN A 531 17.38 20.43 -1.57
CA GLN A 531 18.01 20.34 -0.26
C GLN A 531 16.92 20.51 0.80
N LEU A 532 17.07 19.86 1.94
CA LEU A 532 16.13 20.01 3.07
C LEU A 532 15.93 21.48 3.48
N SER A 533 16.97 22.31 3.34
CA SER A 533 16.91 23.75 3.58
C SER A 533 15.99 24.52 2.62
N ASP A 534 15.68 23.95 1.45
CA ASP A 534 14.73 24.50 0.47
C ASP A 534 13.31 23.99 0.72
N GLY A 535 13.14 23.07 1.67
CA GLY A 535 11.88 22.48 2.09
C GLY A 535 11.08 23.37 3.05
N VAL A 536 9.90 22.88 3.44
CA VAL A 536 9.13 23.49 4.52
C VAL A 536 9.75 23.20 5.88
N THR A 537 9.55 24.13 6.80
CA THR A 537 10.03 24.05 8.18
C THR A 537 8.84 24.12 9.13
N LYS A 538 8.90 23.37 10.23
CA LYS A 538 7.96 23.49 11.34
C LYS A 538 8.02 24.89 11.97
N PRO A 539 7.01 25.28 12.78
CA PRO A 539 6.98 26.60 13.43
C PRO A 539 8.20 26.90 14.32
N ASP A 540 8.85 25.87 14.87
CA ASP A 540 10.07 25.97 15.67
C ASP A 540 11.36 26.10 14.83
N GLY A 541 11.23 26.08 13.49
CA GLY A 541 12.32 26.16 12.53
C GLY A 541 12.98 24.81 12.21
N SER A 542 12.54 23.70 12.82
CA SER A 542 13.07 22.38 12.50
C SER A 542 12.59 21.89 11.12
N GLU A 543 13.45 21.10 10.47
CA GLU A 543 13.17 20.51 9.16
C GLU A 543 12.09 19.42 9.26
N VAL A 544 11.38 19.21 8.15
CA VAL A 544 10.49 18.05 7.99
C VAL A 544 11.28 16.96 7.27
N ARG A 545 11.54 15.84 7.95
CA ARG A 545 12.35 14.74 7.38
C ARG A 545 11.72 13.37 7.54
N THR A 546 11.11 13.13 8.70
CA THR A 546 10.52 11.84 9.07
C THR A 546 9.01 11.82 8.87
N ILE A 547 8.40 10.63 8.94
CA ILE A 547 6.94 10.47 8.97
C ILE A 547 6.34 11.23 10.15
N ILE A 548 7.01 11.24 11.31
CA ILE A 548 6.56 12.00 12.48
C ILE A 548 6.57 13.50 12.17
N ASP A 549 7.65 14.02 11.59
CA ASP A 549 7.71 15.44 11.22
C ASP A 549 6.63 15.79 10.19
N PHE A 550 6.35 14.89 9.24
CA PHE A 550 5.29 15.05 8.25
C PHE A 550 3.93 15.18 8.94
N LEU A 551 3.60 14.27 9.86
CA LEU A 551 2.35 14.30 10.62
C LEU A 551 2.24 15.54 11.53
N GLN A 552 3.35 15.97 12.13
CA GLN A 552 3.40 17.21 12.92
C GLN A 552 3.15 18.44 12.06
N PHE A 553 3.82 18.55 10.91
CA PHE A 553 3.60 19.65 9.98
C PHE A 553 2.18 19.65 9.41
N ALA A 554 1.56 18.48 9.25
CA ALA A 554 0.14 18.35 8.89
C ALA A 554 -0.84 18.71 10.03
N GLY A 555 -0.37 18.92 11.26
CA GLY A 555 -1.22 19.15 12.42
C GLY A 555 -2.02 17.92 12.85
N MET A 556 -1.50 16.72 12.55
CA MET A 556 -2.09 15.41 12.89
C MET A 556 -1.32 14.70 14.00
N HIS A 557 -0.25 15.31 14.51
CA HIS A 557 0.57 14.84 15.61
C HIS A 557 1.03 16.05 16.45
N PRO A 558 1.06 15.95 17.80
CA PRO A 558 1.51 17.03 18.67
C PRO A 558 3.01 17.36 18.57
#